data_AF-A0ABD7X6N1-F1
#
_entry.id   AF-A0ABD7X6N1-F1
#
_cell.length_a   1.000
_cell.length_b   1.000
_cell.length_c   1.000
_cell.angle_alpha   90.00
_cell.angle_beta   90.00
_cell.angle_gamma   90.00
#
_symmetry.space_group_name_H-M   'P 1'
#
loop_
_entity.id
_entity.type
_entity.pdbx_description
1 polymer ?
#
loop_
_entity_poly.entity_id
_entity_poly.type
_entity_poly.pdbx_seq_one_letter_code
_entity_poly.pdbx_strand_id
1 'polypeptide(L)'
;MYFDAQINDGKKIINSISEKLYNKSPRIGKENVAIISLFRDLLSKAESMDLLICEHKESEMNILLRSFVEEYLYIKFILEKDSVKRGNAYYFSNKVTGLKKVRVYLENANDVETATRLRNSIEKEL
;
A
#
# COMPACT_ATOMS: atom_id res chain seq x y z
N MET A 1 14.64 4.96 -18.29
CA MET A 1 13.36 4.63 -17.65
C MET A 1 12.27 4.69 -18.71
N TYR A 2 11.61 3.56 -18.95
CA TYR A 2 10.55 3.37 -19.95
C TYR A 2 9.21 3.98 -19.52
N PHE A 3 8.97 4.11 -18.21
CA PHE A 3 7.70 4.57 -17.66
C PHE A 3 7.80 5.89 -16.87
N ASP A 4 8.92 6.59 -16.98
CA ASP A 4 9.28 7.73 -16.13
C ASP A 4 8.19 8.83 -16.13
N ALA A 5 7.69 9.19 -17.31
CA ALA A 5 6.67 10.23 -17.44
C ALA A 5 5.38 9.85 -16.71
N GLN A 6 4.86 8.64 -16.95
CA GLN A 6 3.61 8.15 -16.36
C GLN A 6 3.72 7.99 -14.84
N ILE A 7 4.86 7.49 -14.35
CA ILE A 7 5.14 7.36 -12.92
C ILE A 7 5.17 8.75 -12.26
N ASN A 8 5.90 9.69 -12.84
CA ASN A 8 6.03 11.04 -12.29
C ASN A 8 4.70 11.78 -12.28
N ASP A 9 3.89 11.64 -13.33
CA ASP A 9 2.56 12.24 -13.38
C ASP A 9 1.61 11.60 -12.36
N GLY A 10 1.66 10.28 -12.21
CA GLY A 10 0.91 9.57 -11.17
C GLY A 10 1.27 10.05 -9.76
N LYS A 11 2.56 10.24 -9.47
CA LYS A 11 3.03 10.79 -8.19
C LYS A 11 2.50 12.20 -7.95
N LYS A 12 2.55 13.09 -8.94
CA LYS A 12 2.02 14.46 -8.82
C LYS A 12 0.52 14.45 -8.50
N ILE A 13 -0.25 13.60 -9.17
CA ILE A 13 -1.69 13.46 -8.94
C ILE A 13 -1.96 13.02 -7.51
N ILE A 14 -1.29 11.96 -7.04
CA ILE A 14 -1.50 11.42 -5.69
C ILE A 14 -1.06 12.40 -4.60
N ASN A 15 0.02 13.14 -4.81
CA ASN A 15 0.46 14.18 -3.88
C ASN A 15 -0.56 15.30 -3.81
N SER A 16 -1.06 15.79 -4.96
CA SER A 16 -2.11 16.82 -4.99
C SER A 16 -3.40 16.37 -4.31
N ILE A 17 -3.82 15.12 -4.50
CA ILE A 17 -5.00 14.56 -3.82
C ILE A 17 -4.76 14.47 -2.31
N SER A 18 -3.59 13.98 -1.90
CA SER A 18 -3.20 13.86 -0.49
C SER A 18 -3.24 15.22 0.19
N GLU A 19 -2.60 16.24 -0.38
CA GLU A 19 -2.59 17.61 0.14
C GLU A 19 -4.00 18.18 0.30
N LYS A 20 -4.85 18.02 -0.72
CA LYS A 20 -6.25 18.48 -0.66
C LYS A 20 -7.03 17.79 0.45
N LEU A 21 -6.78 16.51 0.71
CA LEU A 21 -7.44 15.75 1.76
C LEU A 21 -6.96 16.16 3.15
N TYR A 22 -5.65 16.35 3.35
CA TYR A 22 -5.09 16.85 4.61
C TYR A 22 -5.57 18.27 4.93
N ASN A 23 -5.72 19.14 3.92
CA ASN A 23 -6.15 20.52 4.12
C ASN A 23 -7.67 20.66 4.38
N LYS A 24 -8.49 19.73 3.90
CA LYS A 24 -9.96 19.81 4.03
C LYS A 24 -10.53 19.19 5.29
N SER A 25 -9.86 18.20 5.89
CA SER A 25 -10.41 17.48 7.03
C SER A 25 -9.32 17.14 8.04
N PRO A 26 -9.53 17.41 9.34
CA PRO A 26 -8.60 16.99 10.39
C PRO A 26 -8.54 15.45 10.53
N ARG A 27 -9.46 14.70 9.91
CA ARG A 27 -9.43 13.24 9.86
C ARG A 27 -9.73 12.74 8.45
N ILE A 28 -8.75 12.08 7.84
CA ILE A 28 -8.93 11.36 6.59
C ILE A 28 -9.67 10.05 6.88
N GLY A 29 -10.76 9.79 6.16
CA GLY A 29 -11.50 8.53 6.27
C GLY A 29 -10.65 7.33 5.84
N LYS A 30 -10.84 6.19 6.49
CA LYS A 30 -10.03 4.97 6.28
C LYS A 30 -10.11 4.45 4.85
N GLU A 31 -11.27 4.62 4.20
CA GLU A 31 -11.47 4.33 2.78
C GLU A 31 -10.53 5.14 1.88
N ASN A 32 -10.32 6.42 2.20
CA ASN A 32 -9.42 7.28 1.44
C ASN A 32 -7.96 6.90 1.68
N VAL A 33 -7.60 6.55 2.93
CA VAL A 33 -6.27 6.00 3.25
C VAL A 33 -6.00 4.74 2.43
N ALA A 34 -6.95 3.81 2.38
CA ALA A 34 -6.84 2.59 1.58
C ALA A 34 -6.61 2.86 0.09
N ILE A 35 -7.40 3.76 -0.51
CA ILE A 35 -7.29 4.10 -1.94
C ILE A 35 -5.93 4.76 -2.23
N ILE A 36 -5.50 5.71 -1.40
CA ILE A 36 -4.21 6.40 -1.58
C ILE A 36 -3.05 5.43 -1.43
N SER A 37 -3.08 4.56 -0.41
CA SER A 37 -2.06 3.52 -0.22
C SER A 37 -1.95 2.61 -1.43
N LEU A 38 -3.07 2.11 -1.96
CA LEU A 38 -3.10 1.31 -3.18
C LEU A 38 -2.45 2.00 -4.38
N PHE A 39 -2.76 3.28 -4.61
CA PHE A 39 -2.15 4.04 -5.70
C PHE A 39 -0.65 4.26 -5.51
N ARG A 40 -0.19 4.56 -4.28
CA ARG A 40 1.23 4.70 -3.97
C ARG A 40 1.98 3.38 -4.18
N ASP A 41 1.37 2.28 -3.77
CA ASP A 41 1.92 0.94 -3.91
C ASP A 41 2.06 0.52 -5.38
N LEU A 42 1.08 0.87 -6.23
CA LEU A 42 1.16 0.68 -7.68
C LEU A 42 2.31 1.48 -8.31
N LEU A 43 2.45 2.76 -7.94
CA LEU A 43 3.52 3.61 -8.48
C LEU A 43 4.90 3.08 -8.08
N SER A 44 5.07 2.70 -6.81
CA SER A 44 6.34 2.13 -6.33
C SER A 44 6.69 0.81 -7.03
N LYS A 45 5.70 -0.04 -7.33
CA LYS A 45 5.91 -1.26 -8.13
C LYS A 45 6.27 -0.92 -9.57
N ALA A 46 5.60 0.03 -10.20
CA ALA A 46 5.92 0.46 -11.56
C ALA A 46 7.38 0.96 -11.65
N GLU A 47 7.85 1.73 -10.66
CA GLU A 47 9.25 2.15 -10.55
C GLU A 47 10.21 0.97 -10.41
N SER A 48 9.88 0.02 -9.52
CA SER A 48 10.70 -1.17 -9.32
C SER A 48 10.79 -2.01 -10.60
N MET A 49 9.67 -2.14 -11.33
CA MET A 49 9.63 -2.84 -12.62
C MET A 49 10.45 -2.10 -13.69
N ASP A 50 10.36 -0.78 -13.76
CA ASP A 50 11.13 0.03 -14.71
C ASP A 50 12.65 -0.09 -14.46
N LEU A 51 13.06 -0.11 -13.19
CA LEU A 51 14.44 -0.39 -12.80
C LEU A 51 14.90 -1.79 -13.27
N LEU A 52 14.10 -2.83 -13.03
CA LEU A 52 14.45 -4.19 -13.46
C LEU A 52 14.59 -4.30 -14.98
N ILE A 53 13.76 -3.59 -15.74
CA ILE A 53 13.88 -3.53 -17.22
C ILE A 53 15.18 -2.82 -17.61
N CYS A 54 15.50 -1.69 -16.97
CA CYS A 54 16.76 -0.98 -17.23
C CYS A 54 18.00 -1.83 -16.94
N GLU A 55 17.93 -2.74 -15.96
CA GLU A 55 19.01 -3.64 -15.58
C GLU A 55 18.97 -5.01 -16.30
N HIS A 56 18.07 -5.21 -17.27
CA HIS A 56 17.90 -6.48 -18.00
C HIS A 56 17.58 -7.69 -17.11
N LYS A 57 16.75 -7.47 -16.08
CA LYS A 57 16.30 -8.47 -15.08
C LYS A 57 14.80 -8.73 -15.13
N GLU A 58 14.22 -8.70 -16.32
CA GLU A 58 12.77 -8.84 -16.53
C GLU A 58 12.22 -10.18 -16.00
N SER A 59 13.06 -11.23 -15.99
CA SER A 59 12.71 -12.54 -15.42
C SER A 59 12.35 -12.49 -13.92
N GLU A 60 12.87 -11.50 -13.19
CA GLU A 60 12.62 -11.28 -11.76
C GLU A 60 11.33 -10.48 -11.50
N MET A 61 10.73 -9.91 -12.55
CA MET A 61 9.60 -8.98 -12.45
C MET A 61 8.25 -9.65 -12.13
N ASN A 62 8.12 -10.96 -12.34
CA ASN A 62 6.83 -11.67 -12.29
C ASN A 62 6.04 -11.46 -11.00
N ILE A 63 6.73 -11.41 -9.84
CA ILE A 63 6.09 -11.19 -8.54
C ILE A 63 5.54 -9.76 -8.44
N LEU A 64 6.31 -8.77 -8.92
CA LEU A 64 5.89 -7.38 -8.95
C LEU A 64 4.71 -7.17 -9.89
N LEU A 65 4.76 -7.75 -11.09
CA LEU A 65 3.68 -7.66 -12.06
C LEU A 65 2.38 -8.25 -11.52
N ARG A 66 2.45 -9.45 -10.90
CA ARG A 66 1.27 -10.06 -10.28
C ARG A 66 0.67 -9.16 -9.20
N SER A 67 1.50 -8.66 -8.31
CA SER A 67 1.05 -7.78 -7.22
C SER A 67 0.50 -6.46 -7.75
N PHE A 68 1.07 -5.91 -8.82
CA PHE A 68 0.58 -4.71 -9.50
C PHE A 68 -0.82 -4.94 -10.08
N VAL A 69 -1.04 -6.05 -10.80
CA VAL A 69 -2.36 -6.37 -11.36
C VAL A 69 -3.41 -6.54 -10.26
N GLU A 70 -3.06 -7.21 -9.16
CA GLU A 70 -3.97 -7.39 -8.02
C GLU A 70 -4.39 -6.05 -7.40
N GLU A 71 -3.45 -5.15 -7.14
CA GLU A 71 -3.74 -3.82 -6.60
C GLU A 71 -4.56 -2.96 -7.57
N TYR A 72 -4.28 -3.04 -8.86
CA TYR A 72 -5.08 -2.38 -9.89
C TYR A 72 -6.53 -2.86 -9.87
N LEU A 73 -6.75 -4.17 -9.73
CA LEU A 73 -8.09 -4.76 -9.62
C LEU A 73 -8.80 -4.30 -8.34
N TYR A 74 -8.09 -4.19 -7.21
CA TYR A 74 -8.68 -3.64 -5.98
C TYR A 74 -9.11 -2.19 -6.14
N ILE A 75 -8.29 -1.34 -6.79
CA ILE A 75 -8.68 0.04 -7.07
C ILE A 75 -9.93 0.09 -7.95
N LYS A 76 -9.94 -0.67 -9.07
CA LYS A 76 -11.10 -0.78 -9.95
C LYS A 76 -12.35 -1.20 -9.18
N PHE A 77 -12.24 -2.24 -8.36
CA PHE A 77 -13.33 -2.74 -7.55
C PHE A 77 -13.81 -1.69 -6.53
N ILE A 78 -12.93 -1.01 -5.82
CA ILE A 78 -13.32 0.01 -4.84
C ILE A 78 -14.03 1.18 -5.52
N LEU A 79 -13.51 1.66 -6.65
CA LEU A 79 -14.03 2.86 -7.33
C LEU A 79 -15.29 2.61 -8.16
N GLU A 80 -15.60 1.37 -8.52
CA GLU A 80 -16.77 1.04 -9.36
C GLU A 80 -18.11 1.41 -8.69
N LYS A 81 -18.29 1.10 -7.41
CA LYS A 81 -19.47 1.47 -6.61
C LYS A 81 -19.20 1.28 -5.12
N ASP A 82 -20.02 1.88 -4.26
CA ASP A 82 -19.93 1.72 -2.80
C ASP A 82 -18.52 1.98 -2.23
N SER A 83 -17.80 2.96 -2.78
CA SER A 83 -16.35 3.11 -2.54
C SER A 83 -15.98 3.31 -1.08
N VAL A 84 -16.86 3.94 -0.29
CA VAL A 84 -16.70 4.03 1.16
C VAL A 84 -16.71 2.64 1.81
N LYS A 85 -17.69 1.80 1.49
CA LYS A 85 -17.82 0.46 2.07
C LYS A 85 -16.69 -0.46 1.61
N ARG A 86 -16.40 -0.46 0.31
CA ARG A 86 -15.34 -1.29 -0.29
C ARG A 86 -13.95 -0.86 0.18
N GLY A 87 -13.67 0.44 0.23
CA GLY A 87 -12.42 0.97 0.74
C GLY A 87 -12.22 0.67 2.22
N ASN A 88 -13.26 0.79 3.05
CA ASN A 88 -13.19 0.38 4.45
C ASN A 88 -12.94 -1.13 4.62
N ALA A 89 -13.62 -1.97 3.84
CA ALA A 89 -13.41 -3.42 3.87
C ALA A 89 -11.95 -3.78 3.52
N TYR A 90 -11.40 -3.15 2.48
CA TYR A 90 -9.99 -3.32 2.11
C TYR A 90 -9.05 -2.85 3.23
N TYR A 91 -9.29 -1.65 3.79
CA TYR A 91 -8.49 -1.11 4.90
C TYR A 91 -8.41 -2.09 6.08
N PHE A 92 -9.56 -2.60 6.54
CA PHE A 92 -9.58 -3.53 7.67
C PHE A 92 -8.97 -4.89 7.32
N SER A 93 -9.21 -5.40 6.11
CA SER A 93 -8.57 -6.63 5.64
C SER A 93 -7.04 -6.52 5.67
N ASN A 94 -6.49 -5.40 5.18
CA ASN A 94 -5.06 -5.14 5.23
C ASN A 94 -4.53 -4.97 6.64
N LYS A 95 -5.24 -4.22 7.51
CA LYS A 95 -4.84 -4.07 8.91
C LYS A 95 -4.78 -5.41 9.62
N VAL A 96 -5.80 -6.26 9.48
CA VAL A 96 -5.84 -7.61 10.07
C VAL A 96 -4.73 -8.50 9.52
N THR A 97 -4.49 -8.46 8.21
CA THR A 97 -3.41 -9.23 7.58
C THR A 97 -2.04 -8.80 8.07
N GLY A 98 -1.81 -7.49 8.23
CA GLY A 98 -0.59 -6.93 8.82
C GLY A 98 -0.38 -7.41 10.25
N LEU A 99 -1.41 -7.31 11.09
CA LEU A 99 -1.36 -7.78 12.48
C LEU A 99 -1.07 -9.28 12.58
N LYS A 100 -1.63 -10.10 11.69
CA LYS A 100 -1.31 -11.54 11.62
C LYS A 100 0.16 -11.79 11.31
N LYS A 101 0.75 -11.05 10.36
CA LYS A 101 2.18 -11.16 10.02
C LYS A 101 3.05 -10.77 11.22
N VAL A 102 2.72 -9.67 11.90
CA VAL A 102 3.45 -9.23 13.09
C VAL A 102 3.33 -10.25 14.21
N ARG A 103 2.14 -10.83 14.44
CA ARG A 103 1.95 -11.88 15.42
C ARG A 103 2.84 -13.10 15.15
N VAL A 104 2.87 -13.58 13.91
CA VAL A 104 3.75 -14.71 13.52
C VAL A 104 5.22 -14.36 13.76
N TYR A 105 5.64 -13.14 13.46
CA TYR A 105 6.99 -12.69 13.78
C TYR A 105 7.27 -12.73 15.28
N LEU A 106 6.37 -12.19 16.12
CA LEU A 106 6.52 -12.17 17.57
C LEU A 106 6.57 -13.58 18.19
N GLU A 107 5.80 -14.52 17.65
CA GLU A 107 5.80 -15.92 18.11
C GLU A 107 7.12 -16.65 17.79
N ASN A 108 7.87 -16.18 16.78
CA ASN A 108 9.12 -16.79 16.32
C ASN A 108 10.35 -15.90 16.55
N ALA A 109 10.20 -14.79 17.28
CA ALA A 109 11.27 -13.82 17.45
C ALA A 109 12.31 -14.32 18.47
N ASN A 110 13.56 -14.47 18.03
CA ASN A 110 14.71 -14.71 18.91
C ASN A 110 15.22 -13.41 19.58
N ASP A 111 14.81 -12.25 19.07
CA ASP A 111 15.14 -10.93 19.62
C ASP A 111 14.00 -10.42 20.52
N VAL A 112 14.21 -10.60 21.83
CA VAL A 112 13.25 -10.26 22.89
C VAL A 112 13.00 -8.75 22.98
N GLU A 113 14.00 -7.92 22.67
CA GLU A 113 13.88 -6.46 22.79
C GLU A 113 12.97 -5.90 21.68
N THR A 114 13.23 -6.29 20.43
CA THR A 114 12.41 -5.91 19.28
C THR A 114 10.98 -6.44 19.42
N ALA A 115 10.82 -7.68 19.91
CA ALA A 115 9.50 -8.26 20.16
C ALA A 115 8.70 -7.48 21.21
N THR A 116 9.34 -7.05 22.30
CA THR A 116 8.69 -6.28 23.37
C THR A 116 8.23 -4.90 22.89
N ARG A 117 9.07 -4.20 22.10
CA ARG A 117 8.71 -2.89 21.51
C ARG A 117 7.51 -3.00 20.58
N LEU A 118 7.49 -4.00 19.70
CA LEU A 118 6.40 -4.27 18.77
C LEU A 118 5.08 -4.58 19.51
N ARG A 119 5.13 -5.40 20.57
CA ARG A 119 3.96 -5.73 21.39
C ARG A 119 3.30 -4.47 21.98
N ASN A 120 4.11 -3.60 22.58
CA ASN A 120 3.66 -2.34 23.17
C ASN A 120 3.10 -1.35 22.12
N SER A 121 3.57 -1.41 20.87
CA SER A 121 3.05 -0.59 19.77
C SER A 121 1.67 -1.07 19.30
N ILE A 122 1.46 -2.39 19.23
CA ILE A 122 0.19 -2.97 18.79
C ILE A 122 -0.92 -2.69 19.82
N GLU A 123 -0.61 -2.83 21.12
CA GLU A 123 -1.57 -2.57 22.20
C GLU A 123 -2.06 -1.11 22.24
N LYS A 124 -1.28 -0.16 21.72
CA LYS A 124 -1.68 1.25 21.60
C LYS A 124 -2.58 1.55 20.40
N GLU A 125 -2.64 0.66 19.42
CA GLU A 125 -3.40 0.84 18.16
C GLU A 125 -4.73 0.07 18.11
N LEU A 126 -5.01 -0.75 19.14
CA LEU A 126 -6.29 -1.43 19.40
C LEU A 126 -7.18 -0.58 20.29
#